data_AF-A0A0S2LXN3-F1
#
_entry.id   AF-A0A0S2LXN3-F1
#
_cell.length_a   1.000
_cell.length_b   1.000
_cell.length_c   1.000
_cell.angle_alpha   90.00
_cell.angle_beta   90.00
_cell.angle_gamma   90.00
#
_symmetry.space_group_name_H-M   'P 1'
#
loop_
_entity.id
_entity.type
_entity.pdbx_description
1 polymer ?
#
loop_
_entity_poly.entity_id
_entity_poly.type
_entity_poly.pdbx_seq_one_letter_code
_entity_poly.pdbx_strand_id
1 'polypeptide(L)' 'MPRFLTLADVAEQLQISAAACYALVHSGELPAFQIGGRGQWRVDEAKFEAFIDDRHAAARTMLAAENTTSTQ' A
#
# COMPACT_ATOMS: atom_id res chain seq x y z
N MET A 1 12.64 15.24 -0.41
CA MET A 1 11.35 14.56 -0.27
C MET A 1 11.06 14.33 1.21
N PRO A 2 9.80 14.44 1.66
CA PRO A 2 9.43 14.17 3.05
C PRO A 2 9.53 12.67 3.32
N ARG A 3 10.35 12.29 4.31
CA ARG A 3 10.60 10.89 4.67
C ARG A 3 9.36 10.12 5.14
N PHE A 4 8.33 10.83 5.59
CA PHE A 4 7.11 10.25 6.14
C PHE A 4 5.87 10.86 5.51
N LEU A 5 4.99 10.00 5.00
CA LEU A 5 3.71 10.34 4.40
C LEU A 5 2.59 10.23 5.43
N THR A 6 1.58 11.08 5.30
CA THR A 6 0.32 10.91 6.03
C THR A 6 -0.60 9.92 5.30
N LEU A 7 -1.64 9.41 5.98
CA LEU A 7 -2.65 8.59 5.30
C LEU A 7 -3.39 9.36 4.20
N ALA A 8 -3.49 10.69 4.31
CA ALA A 8 -4.10 11.51 3.27
C ALA A 8 -3.22 11.53 2.01
N ASP A 9 -1.91 11.75 2.17
CA ASP A 9 -0.96 11.73 1.05
C ASP A 9 -0.93 10.36 0.35
N VAL A 10 -0.93 9.28 1.13
CA VAL A 10 -0.95 7.91 0.57
C VAL A 10 -2.27 7.62 -0.14
N ALA A 11 -3.40 8.02 0.45
CA ALA A 11 -4.71 7.84 -0.16
C ALA A 11 -4.82 8.60 -1.49
N GLU A 12 -4.27 9.81 -1.56
CA GLU A 12 -4.19 10.61 -2.79
C GLU A 12 -3.31 9.92 -3.84
N GLN A 13 -2.13 9.44 -3.47
CA GLN A 13 -1.22 8.77 -4.41
C GLN A 13 -1.80 7.46 -4.96
N LEU A 14 -2.45 6.66 -4.12
CA LEU A 14 -3.11 5.42 -4.53
C LEU A 14 -4.48 5.64 -5.19
N GLN A 15 -5.00 6.88 -5.21
CA GLN A 15 -6.34 7.21 -5.67
C GLN A 15 -7.44 6.37 -4.98
N ILE A 16 -7.35 6.24 -3.65
CA ILE A 16 -8.32 5.53 -2.80
C ILE A 16 -8.88 6.43 -1.71
N SER A 17 -9.92 5.97 -1.02
CA SER A 17 -10.44 6.69 0.16
C SER A 17 -9.48 6.60 1.34
N ALA A 18 -9.48 7.63 2.21
CA ALA A 18 -8.70 7.62 3.45
C ALA A 18 -9.08 6.44 4.36
N ALA A 19 -10.34 6.00 4.34
CA ALA A 19 -10.80 4.81 5.06
C ALA A 19 -10.17 3.51 4.51
N ALA A 20 -10.04 3.39 3.20
CA ALA A 20 -9.35 2.26 2.58
C ALA A 20 -7.85 2.27 2.91
N CYS A 21 -7.19 3.44 2.86
CA CYS A 21 -5.80 3.57 3.28
C CYS A 21 -5.62 3.20 4.76
N TYR A 22 -6.54 3.62 5.64
CA TYR A 22 -6.53 3.23 7.05
C TYR A 22 -6.69 1.71 7.23
N ALA A 23 -7.57 1.07 6.45
CA ALA A 23 -7.76 -0.38 6.51
C ALA A 23 -6.48 -1.15 6.15
N LEU A 24 -5.72 -0.70 5.13
CA LEU A 24 -4.42 -1.29 4.77
C LEU A 24 -3.39 -1.19 5.90
N VAL A 25 -3.37 -0.05 6.60
CA VAL A 25 -2.50 0.14 7.76
C VAL A 25 -2.94 -0.72 8.93
N HIS A 26 -4.25 -0.80 9.17
CA HIS A 26 -4.82 -1.57 10.27
C HIS A 26 -4.68 -3.08 10.06
N SER A 27 -4.76 -3.56 8.81
CA SER A 27 -4.50 -4.97 8.47
C SER A 27 -3.00 -5.32 8.51
N GLY A 28 -2.12 -4.31 8.57
CA GLY A 28 -0.68 -4.49 8.54
C GLY A 28 -0.10 -4.70 7.15
N GLU A 29 -0.92 -4.63 6.10
CA GLU A 29 -0.47 -4.72 4.71
C GLU A 29 0.36 -3.52 4.29
N LEU A 30 0.04 -2.32 4.80
CA LEU A 30 0.84 -1.12 4.61
C LEU A 30 1.58 -0.77 5.91
N PRO A 31 2.93 -0.91 5.95
CA PRO A 31 3.70 -0.62 7.15
C PRO A 31 3.63 0.86 7.54
N ALA A 32 3.05 1.13 8.70
CA ALA A 32 2.95 2.47 9.26
C ALA A 32 3.12 2.45 10.79
N PHE A 33 3.39 3.61 11.37
CA PHE A 33 3.46 3.77 12.82
C PHE A 33 2.65 4.99 13.27
N GLN A 34 2.12 4.91 14.49
CA GLN A 34 1.37 6.00 15.10
C GLN A 34 2.32 6.91 15.88
N ILE A 35 2.22 8.22 15.66
CA ILE A 35 2.97 9.22 16.41
C ILE A 35 2.03 9.93 17.38
N GLY A 36 2.33 9.86 18.68
CA GLY A 36 1.59 10.57 19.71
C GLY A 36 0.16 10.06 19.94
N GLY A 37 -0.69 10.92 20.50
CA GLY A 37 -2.08 10.59 20.84
C GLY A 37 -3.08 10.87 19.73
N ARG A 38 -3.91 9.88 19.42
CA ARG A 38 -5.08 9.86 18.51
C ARG A 38 -4.80 10.17 17.03
N GLY A 39 -4.75 9.12 16.21
CA GLY A 39 -5.09 9.19 14.78
C GLY A 39 -3.98 9.68 13.84
N GLN A 40 -2.81 10.06 14.35
CA GLN A 40 -1.69 10.46 13.51
C GLN A 40 -0.85 9.25 13.13
N TRP A 41 -1.11 8.72 11.93
CA TRP A 41 -0.31 7.67 11.33
C TRP A 41 0.73 8.26 10.37
N ARG A 42 1.90 7.63 10.31
CA ARG A 42 2.96 7.93 9.37
C ARG A 42 3.41 6.67 8.66
N VAL A 43 3.52 6.78 7.35
CA VAL A 43 4.04 5.75 6.46
C VAL A 43 5.43 6.20 6.03
N ASP A 44 6.43 5.34 6.16
CA ASP A 44 7.77 5.63 5.63
C ASP A 44 7.71 5.53 4.10
N GLU A 45 8.21 6.54 3.39
CA GLU A 45 8.19 6.60 1.93
C GLU A 45 8.81 5.35 1.30
N ALA A 46 9.93 4.85 1.85
CA ALA A 46 10.58 3.64 1.34
C ALA A 46 9.75 2.37 1.55
N LYS A 47 8.92 2.33 2.60
CA LYS A 47 8.00 1.21 2.85
C LYS A 47 6.77 1.28 1.95
N PHE A 48 6.32 2.48 1.63
CA PHE A 48 5.24 2.69 0.68
C PHE A 48 5.64 2.25 -0.74
N GLU A 49 6.84 2.63 -1.19
CA GLU A 49 7.36 2.19 -2.49
C GLU A 49 7.52 0.66 -2.54
N ALA A 50 8.10 0.05 -1.50
CA ALA A 50 8.21 -1.41 -1.42
C ALA A 50 6.84 -2.11 -1.46
N PHE A 51 5.82 -1.52 -0.81
CA PHE A 51 4.45 -2.02 -0.88
C PHE A 51 3.91 -2.00 -2.32
N ILE A 52 4.13 -0.92 -3.07
CA ILE A 52 3.73 -0.82 -4.48
C ILE A 52 4.42 -1.88 -5.33
N ASP A 53 5.73 -2.06 -5.16
CA ASP A 53 6.52 -3.06 -5.86
C ASP A 53 6.00 -4.48 -5.60
N ASP A 54 5.69 -4.81 -4.34
CA ASP A 54 5.12 -6.10 -3.95
C ASP A 54 3.74 -6.32 -4.61
N ARG A 55 2.88 -5.29 -4.68
CA ARG A 55 1.58 -5.38 -5.38
C ARG A 55 1.76 -5.62 -6.87
N HIS A 56 2.72 -4.95 -7.51
CA HIS A 56 3.03 -5.20 -8.91
C HIS A 56 3.57 -6.61 -9.13
N ALA A 57 4.43 -7.11 -8.25
CA ALA A 57 4.97 -8.47 -8.33
C ALA A 57 3.86 -9.52 -8.19
N ALA A 58 2.96 -9.36 -7.21
CA ALA A 58 1.81 -10.23 -7.04
C ALA A 58 0.90 -10.22 -8.28
N ALA A 59 0.59 -9.04 -8.83
CA ALA A 59 -0.23 -8.91 -10.04
C ALA A 59 0.42 -9.60 -11.25
N ARG A 60 1.74 -9.47 -11.44
CA ARG A 60 2.48 -10.16 -12.51
C ARG A 60 2.37 -11.69 -12.38
N THR A 61 2.52 -12.23 -11.17
CA THR A 61 2.39 -13.67 -10.93
C THR A 61 0.98 -14.18 -11.24
N MET A 62 -0.06 -13.43 -10.84
CA MET A 62 -1.45 -13.81 -11.13
C MET A 62 -1.74 -13.83 -12.62
N LEU A 63 -1.32 -12.78 -13.37
CA LEU A 63 -1.51 -12.71 -14.81
C LEU A 63 -0.73 -13.81 -15.57
N ALA A 64 0.48 -14.14 -15.12
CA ALA A 64 1.25 -15.24 -15.71
C ALA A 64 0.58 -16.62 -15.52
N ALA A 65 -0.03 -16.85 -14.34
CA ALA A 65 -0.78 -18.06 -14.05
C ALA A 65 -2.07 -18.16 -14.88
N GLU A 66 -2.77 -17.04 -15.10
CA GLU A 66 -3.98 -16.97 -15.92
C GLU A 66 -3.70 -17.30 -17.40
N ASN A 67 -2.65 -16.71 -17.98
CA ASN A 67 -2.25 -16.95 -19.38
C ASN A 67 -1.86 -18.41 -19.67
N THR A 68 -1.40 -19.15 -18.66
CA THR A 68 -1.04 -20.57 -18.80
C THR A 68 -2.28 -21.48 -18.84
N THR A 69 -3.41 -21.04 -18.25
CA THR A 69 -4.62 -21.86 -18.11
C THR A 69 -5.52 -21.79 -19.35
N SER A 70 -5.40 -20.75 -20.18
CA SER A 70 -6.24 -20.57 -21.38
C SER A 70 -5.69 -21.20 -22.66
N THR A 71 -4.58 -21.95 -22.62
CA THR A 71 -3.94 -22.57 -23.80
C THR A 71 -4.08 -24.11 -23.85
N GLN A 72 -5.13 -24.69 -23.26
CA GLN A 72 -5.49 -26.10 -23.46
C GLN A 72 -6.93 -26.26 -23.92
#